data_AF-A0A2N7FDY2-F1
#
_entry.id   AF-A0A2N7FDY2-F1
#
_cell.length_a   1.000
_cell.length_b   1.000
_cell.length_c   1.000
_cell.angle_alpha   90.00
_cell.angle_beta   90.00
_cell.angle_gamma   90.00
#
_symmetry.space_group_name_H-M   'P 1'
#
loop_
_entity.id
_entity.type
_entity.pdbx_description
1 polymer ?
#
loop_
_entity_poly.entity_id
_entity_poly.type
_entity_poly.pdbx_seq_one_letter_code
_entity_poly.pdbx_strand_id
1 'polypeptide(L)'
;MKKTIIALSLASVFAAPVMAQNVDMINVNKNDVKQSLETFDNNYRVDSHGNVFHKAGNNIQPIGAVTNNEDGTISFKDDTTGESYSITNPDGGNISEVTYDDGNGNSISGKVVDNDMKPTPLPPHPDSNVDVTPVTEIKTSDIQKAINDGYELDVDAKGNAKIVKNGKTQAVATKNGDGTYTVVDGNTGERSIVNPKDIAITDDTTANNERNNDQNNHDKAREEARKKDEEARKQWEKEQGTDIVKPIAGDDEKAIEEAEKAISGEVDKRIGAAGAAAYNEASAYATATDAKLANHESRIGSLEKDMQAMGNKMLVLEDRMDGVVASSHAITNARPVLNSAGQFGMGVGMGAAGSKQAIAIGGAYQISDNWSGTMSVNYETKGKVSNDQLSAGVGAQYIF
;
A
#
# COMPACT_ATOMS: atom_id res chain seq x y z
N MET A 1 12.67 -6.23 27.08
CA MET A 1 11.75 -5.56 28.03
C MET A 1 10.73 -4.64 27.36
N LYS A 2 11.09 -3.68 26.48
CA LYS A 2 10.09 -2.79 25.82
C LYS A 2 9.14 -3.49 24.82
N LYS A 3 9.57 -4.59 24.16
CA LYS A 3 8.73 -5.34 23.19
C LYS A 3 7.65 -6.21 23.84
N THR A 4 7.90 -6.72 25.04
CA THR A 4 6.99 -7.60 25.80
C THR A 4 5.80 -6.83 26.37
N ILE A 5 6.00 -5.56 26.74
CA ILE A 5 4.94 -4.68 27.26
C ILE A 5 3.93 -4.31 26.16
N ILE A 6 4.41 -4.08 24.93
CA ILE A 6 3.57 -3.75 23.77
C ILE A 6 2.68 -4.94 23.36
N ALA A 7 3.23 -6.15 23.43
CA ALA A 7 2.52 -7.38 23.09
C ALA A 7 1.38 -7.69 24.09
N LEU A 8 1.59 -7.47 25.39
CA LEU A 8 0.55 -7.64 26.41
C LEU A 8 -0.54 -6.55 26.37
N SER A 9 -0.18 -5.32 26.02
CA SER A 9 -1.16 -4.24 25.88
C SER A 9 -2.13 -4.43 24.71
N LEU A 10 -1.73 -5.19 23.68
CA LEU A 10 -2.59 -5.49 22.54
C LEU A 10 -3.61 -6.60 22.87
N ALA A 11 -3.28 -7.49 23.82
CA ALA A 11 -4.11 -8.62 24.21
C ALA A 11 -5.31 -8.22 25.10
N SER A 12 -5.18 -7.16 25.90
CA SER A 12 -6.26 -6.69 26.80
C SER A 12 -7.42 -6.00 26.08
N VAL A 13 -7.27 -5.68 24.79
CA VAL A 13 -8.30 -5.04 23.95
C VAL A 13 -9.33 -6.06 23.43
N PHE A 14 -9.06 -7.36 23.52
CA PHE A 14 -9.91 -8.41 22.92
C PHE A 14 -10.77 -9.21 23.93
N ALA A 15 -10.75 -8.85 25.22
CA ALA A 15 -11.54 -9.52 26.26
C ALA A 15 -12.90 -8.81 26.51
N ALA A 16 -13.76 -8.76 25.50
CA ALA A 16 -15.18 -8.44 25.66
C ALA A 16 -16.03 -9.61 25.12
N PRO A 17 -17.10 -10.02 25.83
CA PRO A 17 -17.83 -11.23 25.50
C PRO A 17 -18.54 -11.15 24.14
N VAL A 18 -18.47 -12.28 23.45
CA VAL A 18 -19.02 -12.61 22.13
C VAL A 18 -20.51 -12.29 22.02
N MET A 19 -20.87 -11.49 21.02
CA MET A 19 -22.14 -11.59 20.32
C MET A 19 -21.83 -11.69 18.83
N ALA A 20 -22.19 -12.83 18.24
CA ALA A 20 -22.00 -13.13 16.84
C ALA A 20 -22.75 -12.13 15.93
N GLN A 21 -22.06 -11.56 14.94
CA GLN A 21 -22.56 -11.24 13.58
C GLN A 21 -21.53 -10.37 12.83
N ASN A 22 -21.22 -10.78 11.60
CA ASN A 22 -20.46 -10.05 10.56
C ASN A 22 -19.05 -9.62 10.94
N VAL A 23 -18.08 -10.08 10.15
CA VAL A 23 -16.66 -9.71 10.28
C VAL A 23 -16.49 -8.29 9.73
N ASP A 24 -16.89 -7.29 10.52
CA ASP A 24 -16.43 -5.92 10.33
C ASP A 24 -14.98 -5.84 10.81
N MET A 25 -14.12 -5.23 10.00
CA MET A 25 -12.76 -4.90 10.42
C MET A 25 -12.85 -4.01 11.66
N ILE A 26 -12.40 -4.52 12.82
CA ILE A 26 -12.32 -3.74 14.04
C ILE A 26 -11.21 -2.70 13.87
N ASN A 27 -11.60 -1.45 13.64
CA ASN A 27 -10.67 -0.34 13.52
C ASN A 27 -10.30 0.16 14.92
N VAL A 28 -9.11 -0.18 15.41
CA VAL A 28 -8.66 0.19 16.76
C VAL A 28 -8.10 1.62 16.74
N ASN A 29 -8.72 2.54 17.49
CA ASN A 29 -8.26 3.92 17.59
C ASN A 29 -6.97 4.01 18.45
N LYS A 30 -6.04 4.87 18.07
CA LYS A 30 -4.81 5.16 18.83
C LYS A 30 -5.06 5.54 20.30
N ASN A 31 -6.20 6.19 20.58
CA ASN A 31 -6.58 6.55 21.95
C ASN A 31 -6.98 5.33 22.79
N ASP A 32 -7.61 4.32 22.18
CA ASP A 32 -8.03 3.09 22.87
C ASP A 32 -6.81 2.22 23.20
N VAL A 33 -5.83 2.19 22.30
CA VAL A 33 -4.51 1.57 22.56
C VAL A 33 -3.80 2.26 23.73
N LYS A 34 -3.87 3.59 23.80
CA LYS A 34 -3.24 4.34 24.90
C LYS A 34 -3.91 4.07 26.25
N GLN A 35 -5.25 4.04 26.30
CA GLN A 35 -5.99 3.77 27.53
C GLN A 35 -5.78 2.32 28.03
N SER A 36 -5.69 1.35 27.13
CA SER A 36 -5.41 -0.05 27.48
C SER A 36 -3.98 -0.24 28.01
N LEU A 37 -2.98 0.44 27.42
CA LEU A 37 -1.61 0.53 27.95
C LEU A 37 -1.58 1.10 29.38
N GLU A 38 -2.26 2.24 29.61
CA GLU A 38 -2.31 2.87 30.93
C GLU A 38 -3.01 1.99 31.97
N THR A 39 -4.07 1.28 31.57
CA THR A 39 -4.77 0.32 32.44
C THR A 39 -3.89 -0.87 32.80
N PHE A 40 -3.09 -1.35 31.86
CA PHE A 40 -2.16 -2.45 32.09
C PHE A 40 -1.05 -2.05 33.08
N ASP A 41 -0.37 -0.92 32.85
CA ASP A 41 0.73 -0.45 33.72
C ASP A 41 0.27 -0.17 35.16
N ASN A 42 -1.00 0.20 35.34
CA ASN A 42 -1.56 0.47 36.66
C ASN A 42 -1.90 -0.81 37.45
N ASN A 43 -2.30 -1.89 36.75
CA ASN A 43 -2.85 -3.10 37.35
C ASN A 43 -1.93 -4.32 37.30
N TYR A 44 -0.91 -4.30 36.44
CA TYR A 44 -0.01 -5.43 36.25
C TYR A 44 1.46 -5.00 36.34
N ARG A 45 2.30 -5.90 36.85
CA ARG A 45 3.76 -5.73 36.86
C ARG A 45 4.43 -6.98 36.34
N VAL A 46 5.49 -6.81 35.55
CA VAL A 46 6.34 -7.91 35.10
C VAL A 46 7.74 -7.69 35.67
N ASP A 47 8.30 -8.70 36.34
CA ASP A 47 9.66 -8.62 36.86
C ASP A 47 10.73 -8.94 35.80
N SER A 48 12.00 -8.83 36.18
CA SER A 48 13.14 -9.13 35.30
C SER A 48 13.24 -10.60 34.86
N HIS A 49 12.50 -11.50 35.51
CA HIS A 49 12.45 -12.93 35.21
C HIS A 49 11.21 -13.32 34.39
N GLY A 50 10.35 -12.35 34.04
CA GLY A 50 9.13 -12.59 33.25
C GLY A 50 7.91 -13.00 34.08
N ASN A 51 7.99 -12.97 35.40
CA ASN A 51 6.83 -13.26 36.25
C ASN A 51 5.87 -12.07 36.22
N VAL A 52 4.58 -12.36 36.04
CA VAL A 52 3.50 -11.37 35.99
C VAL A 52 2.78 -11.35 37.33
N PHE A 53 2.58 -10.15 37.84
CA PHE A 53 1.88 -9.90 39.08
C PHE A 53 0.67 -9.02 38.83
N HIS A 54 -0.48 -9.39 39.40
CA HIS A 54 -1.67 -8.55 39.42
C HIS A 54 -1.70 -7.72 40.71
N LYS A 55 -2.05 -6.44 40.57
CA LYS A 55 -2.18 -5.48 41.66
C LYS A 55 -3.66 -5.26 41.99
N ALA A 56 -4.17 -6.05 42.92
CA ALA A 56 -5.51 -5.85 43.49
C ALA A 56 -5.40 -5.00 44.77
N GLY A 57 -5.46 -3.67 44.62
CA GLY A 57 -5.30 -2.74 45.75
C GLY A 57 -3.86 -2.68 46.28
N ASN A 58 -3.67 -3.02 47.57
CA ASN A 58 -2.34 -3.05 48.22
C ASN A 58 -1.65 -4.42 48.13
N ASN A 59 -2.34 -5.45 47.62
CA ASN A 59 -1.78 -6.80 47.51
C ASN A 59 -1.26 -7.04 46.09
N ILE A 60 -0.06 -7.63 46.01
CA ILE A 60 0.59 -8.05 44.77
C ILE A 60 0.56 -9.57 44.77
N GLN A 61 -0.15 -10.18 43.82
CA GLN A 61 -0.23 -11.63 43.68
C GLN A 61 0.43 -12.07 42.38
N PRO A 62 1.30 -13.10 42.39
CA PRO A 62 1.80 -13.70 41.16
C PRO A 62 0.66 -14.43 40.45
N ILE A 63 0.45 -14.12 39.18
CA ILE A 63 -0.62 -14.74 38.38
C ILE A 63 -0.07 -15.65 37.28
N GLY A 64 1.22 -15.59 36.97
CA GLY A 64 1.84 -16.49 36.00
C GLY A 64 3.17 -15.98 35.49
N ALA A 65 3.68 -16.56 34.42
CA ALA A 65 4.94 -16.15 33.80
C ALA A 65 4.82 -16.06 32.27
N VAL A 66 5.49 -15.06 31.69
CA VAL A 66 5.67 -14.94 30.25
C VAL A 66 6.80 -15.87 29.82
N THR A 67 6.47 -16.79 28.92
CA THR A 67 7.42 -17.74 28.33
C THR A 67 7.70 -17.34 26.89
N ASN A 68 8.98 -17.24 26.54
CA ASN A 68 9.40 -17.16 25.13
C ASN A 68 9.72 -18.58 24.68
N ASN A 69 8.94 -19.08 23.74
CA ASN A 69 9.13 -20.41 23.18
C ASN A 69 10.20 -20.36 22.06
N GLU A 70 10.84 -21.51 21.79
CA GLU A 70 11.92 -21.62 20.81
C GLU A 70 11.46 -21.32 19.36
N ASP A 71 10.16 -21.42 19.10
CA ASP A 71 9.50 -21.12 17.83
C ASP A 71 9.25 -19.62 17.60
N GLY A 72 9.70 -18.74 18.50
CA GLY A 72 9.48 -17.30 18.43
C GLY A 72 8.11 -16.85 18.97
N THR A 73 7.31 -17.78 19.49
CA THR A 73 6.02 -17.49 20.11
C THR A 73 6.21 -17.00 21.55
N ILE A 74 5.51 -15.92 21.91
CA ILE A 74 5.44 -15.43 23.30
C ILE A 74 4.12 -15.89 23.88
N SER A 75 4.16 -16.69 24.95
CA SER A 75 2.97 -17.18 25.64
C SER A 75 2.92 -16.72 27.09
N PHE A 76 1.74 -16.34 27.55
CA PHE A 76 1.44 -16.10 28.96
C PHE A 76 0.29 -17.00 29.37
N LYS A 77 0.37 -17.60 30.56
CA LYS A 77 -0.72 -18.34 31.18
C LYS A 77 -0.97 -17.79 32.57
N ASP A 78 -2.23 -17.49 32.86
CA ASP A 78 -2.68 -17.18 34.21
C ASP A 78 -2.94 -18.50 34.96
N ASP A 79 -2.15 -18.77 35.99
CA ASP A 79 -2.25 -19.98 36.81
C ASP A 79 -3.48 -19.96 37.74
N THR A 80 -4.11 -18.80 37.93
CA THR A 80 -5.30 -18.63 38.78
C THR A 80 -6.58 -18.89 38.00
N THR A 81 -6.67 -18.35 36.78
CA THR A 81 -7.88 -18.47 35.93
C THR A 81 -7.76 -19.60 34.92
N GLY A 82 -6.55 -20.05 34.58
CA GLY A 82 -6.28 -21.02 33.51
C GLY A 82 -6.25 -20.40 32.11
N GLU A 83 -6.54 -19.10 32.01
CA GLU A 83 -6.54 -18.35 30.75
C GLU A 83 -5.12 -18.28 30.17
N SER A 84 -5.00 -18.29 28.84
CA SER A 84 -3.70 -18.14 28.20
C SER A 84 -3.76 -17.28 26.95
N TYR A 85 -2.65 -16.62 26.70
CA TYR A 85 -2.44 -15.75 25.55
C TYR A 85 -1.18 -16.22 24.83
N SER A 86 -1.26 -16.37 23.52
CA SER A 86 -0.14 -16.76 22.67
C SER A 86 -0.01 -15.78 21.51
N ILE A 87 1.19 -15.25 21.31
CA ILE A 87 1.50 -14.26 20.28
C ILE A 87 2.59 -14.83 19.40
N THR A 88 2.26 -15.10 18.14
CA THR A 88 3.19 -15.68 17.18
C THR A 88 3.94 -14.58 16.44
N ASN A 89 5.27 -14.65 16.47
CA ASN A 89 6.16 -13.78 15.71
C ASN A 89 7.20 -14.63 14.96
N PRO A 90 6.84 -15.16 13.76
CA PRO A 90 7.64 -16.18 13.09
C PRO A 90 9.03 -15.70 12.65
N ASP A 91 9.22 -14.38 12.45
CA ASP A 91 10.46 -13.83 11.87
C ASP A 91 11.14 -12.75 12.74
N GLY A 92 10.72 -12.59 14.00
CA GLY A 92 11.27 -11.58 14.92
C GLY A 92 10.94 -10.12 14.55
N GLY A 93 10.09 -9.95 13.53
CA GLY A 93 9.57 -8.68 13.05
C GLY A 93 8.16 -8.43 13.58
N ASN A 94 7.17 -8.57 12.70
CA ASN A 94 5.77 -8.24 12.95
C ASN A 94 5.00 -9.40 13.61
N ILE A 95 4.03 -9.07 14.46
CA ILE A 95 3.10 -10.05 15.01
C ILE A 95 2.24 -10.56 13.86
N SER A 96 2.14 -11.89 13.69
CA SER A 96 1.31 -12.50 12.64
C SER A 96 -0.04 -12.97 13.16
N GLU A 97 -0.10 -13.38 14.43
CA GLU A 97 -1.31 -13.95 15.03
C GLU A 97 -1.30 -13.76 16.54
N VAL A 98 -2.48 -13.47 17.09
CA VAL A 98 -2.74 -13.41 18.52
C VAL A 98 -3.84 -14.41 18.83
N THR A 99 -3.57 -15.33 19.76
CA THR A 99 -4.51 -16.33 20.23
C THR A 99 -4.79 -16.13 21.72
N TYR A 100 -6.06 -16.18 22.09
CA TYR A 100 -6.54 -16.21 23.45
C TYR A 100 -7.24 -17.54 23.72
N ASP A 101 -7.03 -18.11 24.89
CA ASP A 101 -7.75 -19.28 25.41
C ASP A 101 -8.30 -18.93 26.79
N ASP A 102 -9.59 -19.18 27.00
CA ASP A 102 -10.30 -18.83 28.23
C ASP A 102 -10.11 -19.85 29.37
N GLY A 103 -9.28 -20.88 29.17
CA GLY A 103 -9.04 -21.95 30.15
C GLY A 103 -10.18 -22.95 30.28
N ASN A 104 -11.34 -22.68 29.66
CA ASN A 104 -12.53 -23.53 29.65
C ASN A 104 -12.71 -24.25 28.30
N GLY A 105 -11.70 -24.19 27.43
CA GLY A 105 -11.67 -24.86 26.12
C GLY A 105 -12.21 -24.01 24.98
N ASN A 106 -12.52 -22.73 25.18
CA ASN A 106 -12.81 -21.81 24.09
C ASN A 106 -11.56 -21.00 23.76
N SER A 107 -11.18 -21.02 22.49
CA SER A 107 -10.06 -20.24 21.99
C SER A 107 -10.50 -19.34 20.83
N ILE A 108 -9.97 -18.11 20.82
CA ILE A 108 -10.20 -17.12 19.78
C ILE A 108 -8.83 -16.71 19.24
N SER A 109 -8.64 -16.84 17.92
CA SER A 109 -7.42 -16.45 17.22
C SER A 109 -7.69 -15.34 16.20
N GLY A 110 -6.88 -14.29 16.23
CA GLY A 110 -6.92 -13.19 15.27
C GLY A 110 -5.61 -13.09 14.49
N LYS A 111 -5.69 -13.14 13.15
CA LYS A 111 -4.54 -12.86 12.29
C LYS A 111 -4.33 -11.35 12.18
N VAL A 112 -3.09 -10.94 12.42
CA VAL A 112 -2.66 -9.56 12.23
C VAL A 112 -2.18 -9.44 10.79
N VAL A 113 -3.00 -8.81 9.96
CA VAL A 113 -2.62 -8.44 8.59
C VAL A 113 -2.07 -7.03 8.59
N ASP A 114 -0.93 -6.84 7.91
CA ASP A 114 -0.42 -5.51 7.62
C ASP A 114 -1.45 -4.77 6.76
N ASN A 115 -1.66 -3.48 7.03
CA ASN A 115 -2.59 -2.64 6.26
C ASN A 115 -2.01 -2.26 4.88
N ASP A 116 -0.86 -2.84 4.53
CA ASP A 116 -0.12 -2.67 3.29
C ASP A 116 -0.63 -3.56 2.14
N MET A 117 -1.89 -4.01 2.17
CA MET A 117 -2.52 -4.56 0.97
C MET A 117 -2.64 -3.45 -0.06
N LYS A 118 -1.61 -3.32 -0.91
CA LYS A 118 -1.71 -2.61 -2.18
C LYS A 118 -2.96 -3.16 -2.88
N PRO A 119 -3.98 -2.34 -3.16
CA PRO A 119 -5.18 -2.83 -3.81
C PRO A 119 -4.77 -3.50 -5.11
N THR A 120 -5.22 -4.74 -5.31
CA THR A 120 -5.08 -5.42 -6.60
C THR A 120 -5.57 -4.46 -7.69
N PRO A 121 -4.75 -4.19 -8.72
CA PRO A 121 -5.08 -3.20 -9.73
C PRO A 121 -6.43 -3.56 -10.36
N LEU A 122 -7.35 -2.59 -10.35
CA LEU A 122 -8.62 -2.69 -11.04
C LEU A 122 -8.38 -3.01 -12.52
N PRO A 123 -9.23 -3.83 -13.17
CA PRO A 123 -9.16 -4.02 -14.61
C PRO A 123 -9.29 -2.64 -15.29
N PRO A 124 -8.47 -2.35 -16.32
CA PRO A 124 -8.40 -1.03 -16.92
C PRO A 124 -9.77 -0.64 -17.51
N HIS A 125 -10.30 0.47 -17.03
CA HIS A 125 -11.45 1.13 -17.63
C HIS A 125 -10.96 1.92 -18.87
N PRO A 126 -11.62 1.80 -20.03
CA PRO A 126 -11.21 2.56 -21.21
C PRO A 126 -11.57 4.03 -21.03
N ASP A 127 -10.58 4.87 -21.32
CA ASP A 127 -10.62 6.31 -21.58
C ASP A 127 -11.01 7.26 -20.45
N SER A 128 -9.99 7.81 -19.78
CA SER A 128 -9.71 9.26 -19.85
C SER A 128 -8.34 9.56 -19.21
N ASN A 129 -7.40 10.00 -20.06
CA ASN A 129 -6.07 10.54 -19.73
C ASN A 129 -5.34 9.88 -18.55
N VAL A 130 -4.68 8.77 -18.87
CA VAL A 130 -3.59 8.21 -18.06
C VAL A 130 -2.48 9.25 -18.00
N ASP A 131 -2.25 9.82 -16.82
CA ASP A 131 -0.95 10.38 -16.48
C ASP A 131 0.02 9.20 -16.46
N VAL A 132 0.74 9.03 -17.56
CA VAL A 132 1.65 7.90 -17.78
C VAL A 132 2.82 8.12 -16.84
N THR A 133 2.73 7.54 -15.65
CA THR A 133 3.91 7.31 -14.84
C THR A 133 4.82 6.39 -15.67
N PRO A 134 6.04 6.83 -16.00
CA PRO A 134 6.93 6.05 -16.85
C PRO A 134 7.23 4.72 -16.18
N VAL A 135 7.12 3.65 -16.95
CA VAL A 135 7.29 2.27 -16.47
C VAL A 135 8.76 2.01 -16.09
N THR A 136 9.69 2.86 -16.54
CA THR A 136 11.10 2.78 -16.18
C THR A 136 11.67 4.16 -15.86
N GLU A 137 12.17 4.33 -14.64
CA GLU A 137 12.89 5.53 -14.20
C GLU A 137 14.40 5.28 -14.29
N ILE A 138 15.12 6.16 -15.01
CA ILE A 138 16.58 6.13 -15.13
C ILE A 138 17.13 7.38 -14.43
N LYS A 139 18.07 7.18 -13.50
CA LYS A 139 18.71 8.28 -12.77
C LYS A 139 19.88 8.86 -13.55
N THR A 140 20.09 10.17 -13.47
CA THR A 140 21.26 10.83 -14.09
C THR A 140 22.58 10.32 -13.51
N SER A 141 22.61 9.92 -12.23
CA SER A 141 23.77 9.25 -11.61
C SER A 141 24.14 7.90 -12.24
N ASP A 142 23.16 7.09 -12.63
CA ASP A 142 23.39 5.80 -13.29
C ASP A 142 23.96 5.98 -14.70
N ILE A 143 23.49 7.01 -15.42
CA ILE A 143 24.04 7.42 -16.72
C ILE A 143 25.50 7.86 -16.56
N GLN A 144 25.80 8.70 -15.55
CA GLN A 144 27.16 9.17 -15.29
C GLN A 144 28.08 8.02 -14.88
N LYS A 145 27.59 7.06 -14.10
CA LYS A 145 28.34 5.85 -13.73
C LYS A 145 28.68 5.01 -14.96
N ALA A 146 27.74 4.81 -15.88
CA ALA A 146 28.01 4.12 -17.14
C ALA A 146 29.09 4.83 -17.96
N ILE A 147 29.04 6.17 -18.06
CA ILE A 147 30.08 6.95 -18.74
C ILE A 147 31.44 6.76 -18.06
N ASN A 148 31.50 6.86 -16.73
CA ASN A 148 32.73 6.67 -15.95
C ASN A 148 33.28 5.24 -16.06
N ASP A 149 32.40 4.25 -16.22
CA ASP A 149 32.73 2.84 -16.43
C ASP A 149 33.18 2.52 -17.86
N GLY A 150 33.37 3.55 -18.70
CA GLY A 150 33.94 3.45 -20.05
C GLY A 150 32.93 3.01 -21.13
N TYR A 151 31.64 3.24 -20.90
CA TYR A 151 30.63 3.07 -21.95
C TYR A 151 30.55 4.34 -22.82
N GLU A 152 30.57 4.14 -24.13
CA GLU A 152 30.44 5.17 -25.16
C GLU A 152 29.15 4.96 -25.95
N LEU A 153 28.50 6.05 -26.33
CA LEU A 153 27.30 6.07 -27.14
C LEU A 153 27.62 6.67 -28.51
N ASP A 154 27.41 5.89 -29.57
CA ASP A 154 27.53 6.32 -30.96
C ASP A 154 26.14 6.35 -31.60
N VAL A 155 25.75 7.48 -32.18
CA VAL A 155 24.42 7.67 -32.79
C VAL A 155 24.59 8.07 -34.24
N ASP A 156 23.98 7.29 -35.15
CA ASP A 156 24.04 7.56 -36.58
C ASP A 156 23.04 8.67 -37.02
N ALA A 157 23.20 9.15 -38.25
CA ALA A 157 22.33 10.18 -38.83
C ALA A 157 20.86 9.75 -39.02
N LYS A 158 20.56 8.45 -38.90
CA LYS A 158 19.20 7.90 -38.96
C LYS A 158 18.57 7.78 -37.56
N GLY A 159 19.33 8.08 -36.51
CA GLY A 159 18.91 7.99 -35.12
C GLY A 159 19.04 6.59 -34.53
N ASN A 160 19.79 5.68 -35.16
CA ASN A 160 20.15 4.42 -34.52
C ASN A 160 21.32 4.66 -33.55
N ALA A 161 21.29 3.99 -32.42
CA ALA A 161 22.29 4.13 -31.38
C ALA A 161 23.03 2.81 -31.13
N LYS A 162 24.32 2.94 -30.81
CA LYS A 162 25.20 1.83 -30.50
C LYS A 162 25.95 2.15 -29.21
N ILE A 163 25.87 1.24 -28.24
CA ILE A 163 26.60 1.34 -26.99
C ILE A 163 27.86 0.47 -27.10
N VAL A 164 29.02 1.07 -26.87
CA VAL A 164 30.33 0.43 -26.97
C VAL A 164 31.03 0.50 -25.61
N LYS A 165 31.70 -0.57 -25.21
CA LYS A 165 32.62 -0.56 -24.05
C LYS A 165 33.91 -1.25 -24.43
N ASN A 166 35.04 -0.59 -24.22
CA ASN A 166 36.37 -1.11 -24.56
C ASN A 166 36.46 -1.63 -26.01
N GLY A 167 35.88 -0.90 -26.96
CA GLY A 167 35.88 -1.26 -28.38
C GLY A 167 34.93 -2.41 -28.77
N LYS A 168 34.18 -3.00 -27.83
CA LYS A 168 33.17 -4.04 -28.10
C LYS A 168 31.75 -3.49 -28.02
N THR A 169 30.90 -3.91 -28.94
CA THR A 169 29.48 -3.50 -28.98
C THR A 169 28.72 -4.22 -27.88
N GLN A 170 28.10 -3.46 -26.99
CA GLN A 170 27.33 -3.97 -25.85
C GLN A 170 25.83 -3.98 -26.13
N ALA A 171 25.33 -3.00 -26.90
CA ALA A 171 23.94 -2.98 -27.34
C ALA A 171 23.79 -2.18 -28.63
N VAL A 172 22.75 -2.50 -29.41
CA VAL A 172 22.36 -1.74 -30.60
C VAL A 172 20.88 -1.42 -30.50
N ALA A 173 20.52 -0.14 -30.57
CA ALA A 173 19.15 0.34 -30.65
C ALA A 173 18.85 0.83 -32.06
N THR A 174 17.87 0.21 -32.72
CA THR A 174 17.42 0.57 -34.07
C THR A 174 16.09 1.30 -33.97
N LYS A 175 16.00 2.49 -34.60
CA LYS A 175 14.76 3.27 -34.61
C LYS A 175 13.74 2.66 -35.57
N ASN A 176 12.54 2.39 -35.07
CA ASN A 176 11.41 1.90 -35.86
C ASN A 176 10.63 3.08 -36.48
N GLY A 177 9.87 2.81 -37.55
CA GLY A 177 9.08 3.83 -38.25
C GLY A 177 7.90 4.41 -37.44
N ASP A 178 7.54 3.77 -36.33
CA ASP A 178 6.46 4.17 -35.42
C ASP A 178 6.94 5.02 -34.23
N GLY A 179 8.24 5.33 -34.16
CA GLY A 179 8.84 6.11 -33.08
C GLY A 179 9.34 5.29 -31.88
N THR A 180 9.20 3.96 -31.91
CA THR A 180 9.81 3.05 -30.93
C THR A 180 11.25 2.68 -31.32
N TYR A 181 11.97 2.01 -30.41
CA TYR A 181 13.31 1.48 -30.65
C TYR A 181 13.34 -0.03 -30.40
N THR A 182 13.95 -0.77 -31.33
CA THR A 182 14.31 -2.18 -31.10
C THR A 182 15.73 -2.24 -30.56
N VAL A 183 15.90 -2.65 -29.31
CA VAL A 183 17.20 -2.81 -28.65
C VAL A 183 17.62 -4.27 -28.71
N VAL A 184 18.84 -4.52 -29.14
CA VAL A 184 19.47 -5.83 -29.18
C VAL A 184 20.67 -5.83 -28.25
N ASP A 185 20.69 -6.75 -27.28
CA ASP A 185 21.85 -6.97 -26.41
C ASP A 185 22.99 -7.62 -27.21
N GLY A 186 24.18 -7.04 -27.15
CA GLY A 186 25.35 -7.46 -27.91
C GLY A 186 26.01 -8.74 -27.39
N ASN A 187 25.71 -9.15 -26.16
CA ASN A 187 26.24 -10.36 -25.53
C ASN A 187 25.27 -11.55 -25.64
N THR A 188 23.96 -11.32 -25.46
CA THR A 188 22.94 -12.38 -25.46
C THR A 188 22.17 -12.49 -26.77
N GLY A 189 22.12 -11.42 -27.56
CA GLY A 189 21.30 -11.34 -28.77
C GLY A 189 19.81 -11.16 -28.50
N GLU A 190 19.42 -10.99 -27.23
CA GLU A 190 18.04 -10.76 -26.81
C GLU A 190 17.52 -9.44 -27.37
N ARG A 191 16.24 -9.42 -27.73
CA ARG A 191 15.60 -8.27 -28.38
C ARG A 191 14.46 -7.73 -27.53
N SER A 192 14.49 -6.43 -27.30
CA SER A 192 13.45 -5.72 -26.56
C SER A 192 12.96 -4.52 -27.38
N ILE A 193 11.65 -4.23 -27.29
CA ILE A 193 11.07 -3.04 -27.90
C ILE A 193 10.87 -2.01 -26.79
N VAL A 194 11.40 -0.81 -27.02
CA VAL A 194 11.40 0.29 -26.06
C VAL A 194 10.65 1.47 -26.66
N ASN A 195 9.65 1.96 -25.95
CA ASN A 195 8.95 3.18 -26.29
C ASN A 195 9.53 4.34 -25.47
N PRO A 196 10.08 5.40 -26.10
CA PRO A 196 10.67 6.53 -25.38
C PRO A 196 9.72 7.22 -24.41
N LYS A 197 8.39 7.15 -24.64
CA LYS A 197 7.38 7.76 -23.77
C LYS A 197 7.27 7.07 -22.41
N ASP A 198 7.78 5.84 -22.29
CA ASP A 198 7.68 5.03 -21.07
C ASP A 198 8.95 5.16 -20.19
N ILE A 199 9.90 6.02 -20.60
CA ILE A 199 11.16 6.28 -19.89
C ILE A 199 11.14 7.70 -19.32
N ALA A 200 11.37 7.84 -18.02
CA ALA A 200 11.78 9.12 -17.41
C ALA A 200 13.27 9.12 -17.11
N ILE A 201 13.89 10.28 -17.32
CA ILE A 201 15.21 10.60 -16.79
C ILE A 201 15.00 11.55 -15.60
N THR A 202 15.33 11.08 -14.41
CA THR A 202 15.22 11.89 -13.17
C THR A 202 16.60 12.39 -12.76
N ASP A 203 16.71 13.68 -12.50
CA ASP A 203 17.95 14.28 -12.01
C ASP A 203 18.10 14.07 -10.49
N ASP A 204 19.07 13.24 -10.10
CA ASP A 204 19.42 12.99 -8.69
C ASP A 204 20.79 13.58 -8.29
N THR A 205 21.40 14.38 -9.17
CA THR A 205 22.74 14.94 -8.94
C THR A 205 22.75 16.13 -7.98
N THR A 206 21.63 16.83 -7.79
CA THR A 206 21.51 17.94 -6.83
C THR A 206 21.56 17.47 -5.36
N ALA A 207 20.99 16.31 -5.05
CA ALA A 207 20.94 15.78 -3.68
C ALA A 207 22.30 15.22 -3.18
N ASN A 208 23.17 14.78 -4.09
CA ASN A 208 24.48 14.22 -3.73
C ASN A 208 25.59 15.26 -3.61
N ASN A 209 25.45 16.43 -4.26
CA ASN A 209 26.44 17.50 -4.14
C ASN A 209 26.38 18.21 -2.79
N GLU A 210 25.21 18.32 -2.15
CA GLU A 210 25.09 18.93 -0.82
C GLU A 210 25.74 18.06 0.27
N ARG A 211 25.54 16.73 0.22
CA ARG A 211 26.18 15.79 1.17
C ARG A 211 27.71 15.69 1.02
N ASN A 212 28.21 15.68 -0.21
CA ASN A 212 29.66 15.61 -0.45
C ASN A 212 30.38 16.93 -0.14
N ASN A 213 29.69 18.07 -0.23
CA ASN A 213 30.26 19.37 0.14
C ASN A 213 30.31 19.52 1.67
N ASP A 214 29.31 19.03 2.40
CA ASP A 214 29.33 19.02 3.86
C ASP A 214 30.40 18.09 4.45
N GLN A 215 30.61 16.90 3.88
CA GLN A 215 31.69 16.01 4.34
C GLN A 215 33.09 16.58 4.04
N ASN A 216 33.30 17.15 2.85
CA ASN A 216 34.60 17.76 2.51
C ASN A 216 34.89 19.03 3.35
N ASN A 217 33.88 19.81 3.71
CA ASN A 217 34.04 20.96 4.59
C ASN A 217 34.30 20.53 6.05
N HIS A 218 33.69 19.44 6.50
CA HIS A 218 33.91 18.90 7.84
C HIS A 218 35.34 18.30 7.99
N ASP A 219 35.85 17.66 6.94
CA ASP A 219 37.21 17.09 6.95
C ASP A 219 38.30 18.17 6.83
N LYS A 220 38.08 19.23 6.03
CA LYS A 220 38.96 20.41 6.03
C LYS A 220 38.98 21.13 7.37
N ALA A 221 37.82 21.32 8.00
CA ALA A 221 37.73 21.95 9.31
C ALA A 221 38.45 21.12 10.40
N ARG A 222 38.38 19.78 10.34
CA ARG A 222 39.13 18.89 11.23
C ARG A 222 40.64 18.98 11.01
N GLU A 223 41.10 19.03 9.77
CA GLU A 223 42.55 19.12 9.47
C GLU A 223 43.12 20.49 9.88
N GLU A 224 42.36 21.58 9.70
CA GLU A 224 42.74 22.91 10.18
C GLU A 224 42.75 23.01 11.71
N ALA A 225 41.78 22.39 12.40
CA ALA A 225 41.79 22.29 13.85
C ALA A 225 42.98 21.47 14.37
N ARG A 226 43.31 20.35 13.71
CA ARG A 226 44.46 19.51 14.05
C ARG A 226 45.79 20.26 13.88
N LYS A 227 45.93 21.06 12.82
CA LYS A 227 47.12 21.90 12.60
C LYS A 227 47.25 22.99 13.67
N LYS A 228 46.15 23.67 14.02
CA LYS A 228 46.16 24.68 15.09
C LYS A 228 46.50 24.09 16.45
N ASP A 229 46.00 22.91 16.75
CA ASP A 229 46.29 22.20 18.00
C ASP A 229 47.76 21.73 18.06
N GLU A 230 48.29 21.28 16.92
CA GLU A 230 49.69 20.86 16.80
C GLU A 230 50.69 22.04 16.81
N GLU A 231 50.28 23.21 16.29
CA GLU A 231 51.01 24.48 16.43
C GLU A 231 50.97 25.00 17.87
N ALA A 232 49.80 24.99 18.52
CA ALA A 232 49.63 25.37 19.93
C ALA A 232 50.47 24.47 20.85
N ARG A 233 50.53 23.16 20.58
CA ARG A 233 51.35 22.22 21.37
C ARG A 233 52.85 22.49 21.20
N LYS A 234 53.31 22.76 19.98
CA LYS A 234 54.72 23.13 19.72
C LYS A 234 55.10 24.47 20.33
N GLN A 235 54.15 25.39 20.43
CA GLN A 235 54.35 26.69 21.07
C GLN A 235 54.40 26.54 22.59
N TRP A 236 53.53 25.73 23.18
CA TRP A 236 53.54 25.39 24.61
C TRP A 236 54.80 24.62 25.04
N GLU A 237 55.27 23.68 24.21
CA GLU A 237 56.54 22.96 24.44
C GLU A 237 57.78 23.87 24.32
N LYS A 238 57.71 24.94 23.53
CA LYS A 238 58.77 25.98 23.47
C LYS A 238 58.73 26.92 24.68
N GLU A 239 57.55 27.15 25.24
CA GLU A 239 57.33 28.06 26.38
C GLU A 239 57.56 27.37 27.74
N GLN A 240 57.54 26.03 27.81
CA GLN A 240 57.81 25.24 29.02
C GLN A 240 59.30 24.91 29.24
N GLY A 241 60.21 25.69 28.64
CA GLY A 241 61.60 25.75 29.07
C GLY A 241 61.72 26.55 30.36
N THR A 242 61.54 25.86 31.50
CA THR A 242 61.81 26.29 32.88
C THR A 242 61.08 27.58 33.32
N ASP A 243 59.96 27.47 34.05
CA ASP A 243 59.84 28.00 35.43
C ASP A 243 58.41 27.93 36.02
N ILE A 244 58.35 27.39 37.25
CA ILE A 244 57.42 27.68 38.37
C ILE A 244 55.90 27.48 38.16
N VAL A 245 55.38 26.46 38.86
CA VAL A 245 54.01 26.44 39.42
C VAL A 245 53.85 27.65 40.35
N LYS A 246 53.26 28.74 39.86
CA LYS A 246 52.70 29.80 40.72
C LYS A 246 51.18 29.58 40.86
N PRO A 247 50.60 29.81 42.05
CA PRO A 247 49.16 29.78 42.22
C PRO A 247 48.54 30.89 41.35
N ILE A 248 47.53 30.54 40.57
CA ILE A 248 46.77 31.44 39.70
C ILE A 248 46.16 32.54 40.57
N ALA A 249 46.49 33.80 40.26
CA ALA A 249 45.93 34.99 40.91
C ALA A 249 44.61 35.38 40.21
N GLY A 250 43.66 35.92 40.97
CA GLY A 250 42.24 36.13 40.63
C GLY A 250 41.85 37.04 39.43
N ASP A 251 42.75 37.33 38.50
CA ASP A 251 42.41 37.97 37.21
C ASP A 251 42.12 36.93 36.11
N ASP A 252 42.72 35.73 36.16
CA ASP A 252 42.43 34.65 35.21
C ASP A 252 41.06 33.98 35.46
N GLU A 253 40.58 34.02 36.71
CA GLU A 253 39.29 33.46 37.12
C GLU A 253 38.11 34.22 36.47
N LYS A 254 38.24 35.54 36.30
CA LYS A 254 37.28 36.36 35.55
C LYS A 254 37.28 36.07 34.06
N ALA A 255 38.45 35.81 33.48
CA ALA A 255 38.57 35.48 32.06
C ALA A 255 37.94 34.10 31.76
N ILE A 256 38.06 33.15 32.68
CA ILE A 256 37.39 31.84 32.60
C ILE A 256 35.87 32.00 32.73
N GLU A 257 35.37 32.78 33.69
CA GLU A 257 33.93 33.05 33.85
C GLU A 257 33.30 33.74 32.62
N GLU A 258 34.00 34.70 32.01
CA GLU A 258 33.53 35.34 30.77
C GLU A 258 33.51 34.36 29.59
N ALA A 259 34.52 33.50 29.47
CA ALA A 259 34.57 32.47 28.44
C ALA A 259 33.45 31.43 28.62
N GLU A 260 33.18 30.99 29.85
CA GLU A 260 32.07 30.06 30.15
C GLU A 260 30.70 30.67 29.82
N LYS A 261 30.48 31.95 30.15
CA LYS A 261 29.24 32.66 29.77
C LYS A 261 29.09 32.78 28.26
N ALA A 262 30.17 33.09 27.53
CA ALA A 262 30.13 33.19 26.08
C ALA A 262 29.83 31.84 25.43
N ILE A 263 30.44 30.76 25.92
CA ILE A 263 30.19 29.39 25.46
C ILE A 263 28.75 28.97 25.77
N SER A 264 28.26 29.19 27.00
CA SER A 264 26.89 28.86 27.38
C SER A 264 25.88 29.59 26.52
N GLY A 265 26.07 30.90 26.28
CA GLY A 265 25.17 31.69 25.45
C GLY A 265 25.12 31.22 23.98
N GLU A 266 26.25 30.79 23.43
CA GLU A 266 26.31 30.22 22.07
C GLU A 266 25.69 28.82 22.00
N VAL A 267 25.89 27.99 23.03
CA VAL A 267 25.25 26.67 23.15
C VAL A 267 23.73 26.80 23.23
N ASP A 268 23.22 27.70 24.09
CA ASP A 268 21.78 27.95 24.23
C ASP A 268 21.17 28.45 22.91
N LYS A 269 21.89 29.31 22.18
CA LYS A 269 21.47 29.81 20.87
C LYS A 269 21.39 28.68 19.83
N ARG A 270 22.36 27.77 19.82
CA ARG A 270 22.35 26.59 18.92
C ARG A 270 21.26 25.60 19.29
N ILE A 271 21.03 25.34 20.58
CA ILE A 271 19.93 24.49 21.06
C ILE A 271 18.59 25.10 20.66
N GLY A 272 18.40 26.40 20.84
CA GLY A 272 17.19 27.11 20.41
C GLY A 272 16.95 27.03 18.91
N ALA A 273 18.00 27.24 18.09
CA ALA A 273 17.91 27.14 16.63
C ALA A 273 17.61 25.70 16.17
N ALA A 274 18.25 24.69 16.76
CA ALA A 274 18.00 23.29 16.46
C ALA A 274 16.57 22.86 16.87
N GLY A 275 16.09 23.31 18.04
CA GLY A 275 14.73 23.07 18.49
C GLY A 275 13.69 23.69 17.57
N ALA A 276 13.91 24.93 17.11
CA ALA A 276 13.04 25.59 16.15
C ALA A 276 13.03 24.88 14.79
N ALA A 277 14.18 24.43 14.30
CA ALA A 277 14.29 23.67 13.05
C ALA A 277 13.53 22.34 13.13
N ALA A 278 13.72 21.58 14.22
CA ALA A 278 13.02 20.31 14.44
C ALA A 278 11.50 20.50 14.55
N TYR A 279 11.04 21.57 15.22
CA TYR A 279 9.62 21.90 15.31
C TYR A 279 9.04 22.26 13.93
N ASN A 280 9.74 23.05 13.13
CA ASN A 280 9.31 23.43 11.79
C ASN A 280 9.23 22.22 10.84
N GLU A 281 10.20 21.30 10.91
CA GLU A 281 10.21 20.06 10.14
C GLU A 281 9.05 19.14 10.55
N ALA A 282 8.82 18.96 11.86
CA ALA A 282 7.69 18.19 12.36
C ALA A 282 6.34 18.77 11.93
N SER A 283 6.21 20.10 11.97
CA SER A 283 5.01 20.82 11.52
C SER A 283 4.76 20.65 10.01
N ALA A 284 5.82 20.73 9.20
CA ALA A 284 5.74 20.50 7.75
C ALA A 284 5.33 19.04 7.44
N TYR A 285 5.88 18.06 8.17
CA TYR A 285 5.52 16.66 8.02
C TYR A 285 4.06 16.39 8.41
N ALA A 286 3.59 16.97 9.52
CA ALA A 286 2.19 16.86 9.94
C ALA A 286 1.25 17.43 8.87
N THR A 287 1.55 18.63 8.37
CA THR A 287 0.76 19.28 7.30
C THR A 287 0.70 18.45 6.02
N ALA A 288 1.84 17.88 5.60
CA ALA A 288 1.90 17.01 4.42
C ALA A 288 1.09 15.71 4.62
N THR A 289 1.08 15.18 5.84
CA THR A 289 0.31 13.99 6.20
C THR A 289 -1.19 14.27 6.21
N ASP A 290 -1.61 15.39 6.80
CA ASP A 290 -3.01 15.83 6.80
C ASP A 290 -3.53 16.06 5.37
N ALA A 291 -2.71 16.64 4.49
CA ALA A 291 -3.04 16.80 3.08
C ALA A 291 -3.24 15.44 2.36
N LYS A 292 -2.40 14.45 2.66
CA LYS A 292 -2.55 13.08 2.14
C LYS A 292 -3.81 12.40 2.69
N LEU A 293 -4.10 12.55 3.98
CA LEU A 293 -5.32 12.02 4.58
C LEU A 293 -6.56 12.62 3.94
N ALA A 294 -6.61 13.95 3.78
CA ALA A 294 -7.73 14.62 3.13
C ALA A 294 -7.93 14.14 1.68
N ASN A 295 -6.84 13.89 0.94
CA ASN A 295 -6.92 13.32 -0.40
C ASN A 295 -7.47 11.87 -0.38
N HIS A 296 -6.98 11.05 0.55
CA HIS A 296 -7.45 9.67 0.69
C HIS A 296 -8.92 9.62 1.11
N GLU A 297 -9.36 10.45 2.04
CA GLU A 297 -10.76 10.57 2.47
C GLU A 297 -11.69 10.91 1.29
N SER A 298 -11.28 11.89 0.47
CA SER A 298 -12.00 12.27 -0.75
C SER A 298 -12.10 11.12 -1.76
N ARG A 299 -10.99 10.39 -1.96
CA ARG A 299 -10.97 9.21 -2.84
C ARG A 299 -11.85 8.08 -2.31
N ILE A 300 -11.78 7.80 -1.01
CA ILE A 300 -12.63 6.79 -0.36
C ILE A 300 -14.10 7.14 -0.56
N GLY A 301 -14.50 8.38 -0.28
CA GLY A 301 -15.89 8.83 -0.50
C GLY A 301 -16.36 8.68 -1.95
N SER A 302 -15.48 8.93 -2.94
CA SER A 302 -15.79 8.68 -4.35
C SER A 302 -15.96 7.19 -4.67
N LEU A 303 -15.07 6.34 -4.14
CA LEU A 303 -15.12 4.89 -4.35
C LEU A 303 -16.37 4.27 -3.70
N GLU A 304 -16.75 4.70 -2.50
CA GLU A 304 -17.97 4.25 -1.84
C GLU A 304 -19.21 4.54 -2.69
N LYS A 305 -19.27 5.76 -3.26
CA LYS A 305 -20.37 6.15 -4.15
C LYS A 305 -20.40 5.31 -5.43
N ASP A 306 -19.24 5.03 -6.02
CA ASP A 306 -19.13 4.20 -7.21
C ASP A 306 -19.51 2.74 -6.92
N MET A 307 -19.11 2.20 -5.77
CA MET A 307 -19.50 0.87 -5.32
C MET A 307 -21.01 0.76 -5.12
N GLN A 308 -21.65 1.76 -4.50
CA GLN A 308 -23.10 1.80 -4.36
C GLN A 308 -23.79 1.87 -5.74
N ALA A 309 -23.28 2.68 -6.65
CA ALA A 309 -23.80 2.77 -8.02
C ALA A 309 -23.63 1.43 -8.77
N MET A 310 -22.52 0.74 -8.58
CA MET A 310 -22.25 -0.58 -9.16
C MET A 310 -23.19 -1.64 -8.59
N GLY A 311 -23.41 -1.66 -7.27
CA GLY A 311 -24.38 -2.54 -6.63
C GLY A 311 -25.79 -2.35 -7.19
N ASN A 312 -26.24 -1.10 -7.34
CA ASN A 312 -27.53 -0.80 -7.95
C ASN A 312 -27.62 -1.25 -9.41
N LYS A 313 -26.55 -1.04 -10.21
CA LYS A 313 -26.49 -1.52 -11.59
C LYS A 313 -26.54 -3.05 -11.67
N MET A 314 -25.88 -3.75 -10.74
CA MET A 314 -25.88 -5.20 -10.70
C MET A 314 -27.27 -5.76 -10.42
N LEU A 315 -28.00 -5.18 -9.46
CA LEU A 315 -29.40 -5.54 -9.19
C LEU A 315 -30.29 -5.33 -10.43
N VAL A 316 -30.12 -4.20 -11.12
CA VAL A 316 -30.86 -3.92 -12.37
C VAL A 316 -30.49 -4.92 -13.46
N LEU A 317 -29.23 -5.34 -13.54
CA LEU A 317 -28.75 -6.30 -14.53
C LEU A 317 -29.34 -7.69 -14.28
N GLU A 318 -29.33 -8.17 -13.04
CA GLU A 318 -29.94 -9.45 -12.65
C GLU A 318 -31.43 -9.47 -13.01
N ASP A 319 -32.17 -8.42 -12.62
CA ASP A 319 -33.59 -8.27 -12.95
C ASP A 319 -33.86 -8.21 -14.46
N ARG A 320 -32.94 -7.64 -15.25
CA ARG A 320 -33.04 -7.63 -16.72
C ARG A 320 -32.69 -8.99 -17.32
N MET A 321 -31.76 -9.73 -16.74
CA MET A 321 -31.43 -11.09 -17.17
C MET A 321 -32.62 -12.02 -16.96
N ASP A 322 -33.27 -11.94 -15.80
CA ASP A 322 -34.55 -12.62 -15.54
C ASP A 322 -35.59 -12.26 -16.61
N GLY A 323 -35.70 -10.97 -16.97
CA GLY A 323 -36.57 -10.48 -18.03
C GLY A 323 -36.32 -11.12 -19.39
N VAL A 324 -35.04 -11.21 -19.79
CA VAL A 324 -34.61 -11.83 -21.04
C VAL A 324 -34.91 -13.33 -21.04
N VAL A 325 -34.69 -14.04 -19.93
CA VAL A 325 -34.99 -15.48 -19.82
C VAL A 325 -36.50 -15.72 -19.87
N ALA A 326 -37.30 -14.94 -19.13
CA ALA A 326 -38.75 -15.02 -19.17
C ALA A 326 -39.30 -14.77 -20.59
N SER A 327 -38.81 -13.72 -21.25
CA SER A 327 -39.15 -13.38 -22.63
C SER A 327 -38.76 -14.48 -23.62
N SER A 328 -37.60 -15.11 -23.41
CA SER A 328 -37.13 -16.21 -24.27
C SER A 328 -38.04 -17.44 -24.17
N HIS A 329 -38.48 -17.80 -22.96
CA HIS A 329 -39.48 -18.85 -22.76
C HIS A 329 -40.83 -18.49 -23.38
N ALA A 330 -41.29 -17.25 -23.18
CA ALA A 330 -42.55 -16.77 -23.76
C ALA A 330 -42.53 -16.85 -25.30
N ILE A 331 -41.49 -16.32 -25.94
CA ILE A 331 -41.32 -16.33 -27.40
C ILE A 331 -41.25 -17.77 -27.92
N THR A 332 -40.49 -18.64 -27.25
CA THR A 332 -40.35 -20.04 -27.68
C THR A 332 -41.68 -20.77 -27.61
N ASN A 333 -42.46 -20.56 -26.55
CA ASN A 333 -43.79 -21.14 -26.40
C ASN A 333 -44.83 -20.54 -27.37
N ALA A 334 -44.63 -19.29 -27.81
CA ALA A 334 -45.52 -18.61 -28.75
C ALA A 334 -45.28 -19.01 -30.21
N ARG A 335 -44.20 -19.74 -30.52
CA ARG A 335 -43.83 -20.12 -31.89
C ARG A 335 -44.68 -21.30 -32.38
N PRO A 336 -45.48 -21.11 -33.44
CA PRO A 336 -46.22 -22.21 -34.07
C PRO A 336 -45.29 -23.12 -34.86
N VAL A 337 -45.55 -24.43 -34.84
CA VAL A 337 -44.92 -25.40 -35.75
C VAL A 337 -45.80 -25.54 -37.00
N LEU A 338 -45.22 -25.34 -38.17
CA LEU A 338 -45.90 -25.44 -39.47
C LEU A 338 -45.39 -26.66 -40.21
N ASN A 339 -46.30 -27.37 -40.89
CA ASN A 339 -46.00 -28.67 -41.51
C ASN A 339 -46.28 -28.68 -43.02
N SER A 340 -46.76 -27.58 -43.62
CA SER A 340 -47.12 -27.55 -45.04
C SER A 340 -46.96 -26.16 -45.64
N ALA A 341 -46.54 -26.09 -46.92
CA ALA A 341 -46.45 -24.84 -47.67
C ALA A 341 -47.81 -24.10 -47.70
N GLY A 342 -47.74 -22.78 -47.55
CA GLY A 342 -48.91 -21.88 -47.47
C GLY A 342 -49.59 -21.85 -46.11
N GLN A 343 -49.14 -22.64 -45.12
CA GLN A 343 -49.71 -22.63 -43.77
C GLN A 343 -49.28 -21.37 -43.01
N PHE A 344 -50.25 -20.69 -42.40
CA PHE A 344 -50.02 -19.64 -41.41
C PHE A 344 -50.37 -20.19 -40.02
N GLY A 345 -49.54 -19.90 -39.04
CA GLY A 345 -49.80 -20.19 -37.64
C GLY A 345 -49.62 -18.94 -36.79
N MET A 346 -50.40 -18.85 -35.72
CA MET A 346 -50.23 -17.84 -34.69
C MET A 346 -50.28 -18.53 -33.33
N GLY A 347 -49.41 -18.10 -32.42
CA GLY A 347 -49.30 -18.65 -31.08
C GLY A 347 -49.17 -17.54 -30.04
N VAL A 348 -49.59 -17.85 -28.82
CA VAL A 348 -49.39 -17.00 -27.65
C VAL A 348 -48.65 -17.84 -26.63
N GLY A 349 -47.61 -17.27 -26.06
CA GLY A 349 -46.75 -17.94 -25.09
C GLY A 349 -46.55 -17.07 -23.87
N MET A 350 -46.38 -17.72 -22.72
CA MET A 350 -45.99 -17.08 -21.48
C MET A 350 -44.68 -17.70 -20.98
N GLY A 351 -43.91 -16.89 -20.28
CA GLY A 351 -42.65 -17.29 -19.65
C GLY A 351 -42.44 -16.54 -18.36
N ALA A 352 -41.75 -17.17 -17.41
CA ALA A 352 -41.41 -16.59 -16.12
C ALA A 352 -40.00 -17.00 -15.72
N ALA A 353 -39.26 -16.08 -15.11
CA ALA A 353 -37.94 -16.32 -14.55
C ALA A 353 -37.69 -15.32 -13.40
N GLY A 354 -37.28 -15.85 -12.25
CA GLY A 354 -37.07 -15.07 -11.03
C GLY A 354 -38.28 -14.17 -10.69
N SER A 355 -38.08 -12.85 -10.71
CA SER A 355 -39.14 -11.87 -10.41
C SER A 355 -39.95 -11.39 -11.63
N LYS A 356 -39.61 -11.86 -12.83
CA LYS A 356 -40.15 -11.36 -14.11
C LYS A 356 -41.09 -12.37 -14.77
N GLN A 357 -42.11 -11.83 -15.43
CA GLN A 357 -43.03 -12.58 -16.27
C GLN A 357 -43.10 -11.90 -17.64
N ALA A 358 -43.27 -12.70 -18.69
CA ALA A 358 -43.37 -12.21 -20.05
C ALA A 358 -44.50 -12.93 -20.80
N ILE A 359 -45.12 -12.19 -21.71
CA ILE A 359 -46.11 -12.69 -22.65
C ILE A 359 -45.65 -12.35 -24.07
N ALA A 360 -45.74 -13.33 -24.96
CA ALA A 360 -45.35 -13.17 -26.35
C ALA A 360 -46.46 -13.64 -27.28
N ILE A 361 -46.57 -12.98 -28.43
CA ILE A 361 -47.41 -13.37 -29.55
C ILE A 361 -46.49 -13.64 -30.73
N GLY A 362 -46.55 -14.85 -31.26
CA GLY A 362 -45.74 -15.32 -32.38
C GLY A 362 -46.62 -15.59 -33.60
N GLY A 363 -46.12 -15.27 -34.78
CA GLY A 363 -46.67 -15.68 -36.06
C GLY A 363 -45.63 -16.43 -36.87
N ALA A 364 -46.04 -17.44 -37.60
CA ALA A 364 -45.18 -18.15 -38.54
C ALA A 364 -45.93 -18.32 -39.87
N TYR A 365 -45.19 -18.30 -40.97
CA TYR A 365 -45.72 -18.59 -42.30
C TYR A 365 -44.76 -19.48 -43.08
N GLN A 366 -45.26 -20.59 -43.62
CA GLN A 366 -44.50 -21.49 -44.48
C GLN A 366 -44.65 -21.02 -45.93
N ILE A 367 -43.61 -20.43 -46.50
CA ILE A 367 -43.64 -19.84 -47.85
C ILE A 367 -43.60 -20.94 -48.93
N SER A 368 -42.74 -21.95 -48.72
CA SER A 368 -42.64 -23.16 -49.54
C SER A 368 -42.22 -24.34 -48.66
N ASP A 369 -42.12 -25.55 -49.20
CA ASP A 369 -41.68 -26.72 -48.42
C ASP A 369 -40.29 -26.53 -47.77
N ASN A 370 -39.48 -25.63 -48.34
CA ASN A 370 -38.11 -25.38 -47.89
C ASN A 370 -37.93 -24.01 -47.22
N TRP A 371 -38.86 -23.05 -47.39
CA TRP A 371 -38.75 -21.70 -46.81
C TRP A 371 -39.86 -21.43 -45.79
N SER A 372 -39.47 -20.93 -44.61
CA SER A 372 -40.41 -20.45 -43.60
C SER A 372 -39.97 -19.10 -43.02
N GLY A 373 -40.94 -18.30 -42.60
CA GLY A 373 -40.76 -17.03 -41.92
C GLY A 373 -41.44 -17.04 -40.56
N THR A 374 -40.85 -16.38 -39.57
CA THR A 374 -41.39 -16.23 -38.22
C THR A 374 -41.31 -14.78 -37.77
N MET A 375 -42.26 -14.35 -36.97
CA MET A 375 -42.27 -13.07 -36.28
C MET A 375 -42.75 -13.28 -34.85
N SER A 376 -42.27 -12.46 -33.92
CA SER A 376 -42.73 -12.48 -32.54
C SER A 376 -42.67 -11.08 -31.93
N VAL A 377 -43.68 -10.73 -31.16
CA VAL A 377 -43.71 -9.55 -30.29
C VAL A 377 -43.83 -10.05 -28.86
N ASN A 378 -43.05 -9.49 -27.95
CA ASN A 378 -42.99 -9.90 -26.55
C ASN A 378 -43.06 -8.67 -25.63
N TYR A 379 -43.85 -8.79 -24.57
CA TYR A 379 -43.95 -7.82 -23.50
C TYR A 379 -43.55 -8.47 -22.18
N GLU A 380 -42.64 -7.84 -21.46
CA GLU A 380 -42.13 -8.24 -20.17
C GLU A 380 -42.65 -7.29 -19.08
N THR A 381 -43.12 -7.85 -17.95
CA THR A 381 -43.62 -7.07 -16.82
C THR A 381 -42.49 -6.38 -16.05
N LYS A 382 -42.83 -5.39 -15.22
CA LYS A 382 -41.87 -4.80 -14.27
C LYS A 382 -41.31 -5.85 -13.31
N GLY A 383 -40.03 -5.70 -12.97
CA GLY A 383 -39.36 -6.50 -11.95
C GLY A 383 -39.32 -5.77 -10.61
N LYS A 384 -38.44 -6.22 -9.73
CA LYS A 384 -38.22 -5.58 -8.42
C LYS A 384 -37.57 -4.20 -8.54
N VAL A 385 -36.63 -4.05 -9.48
CA VAL A 385 -35.84 -2.83 -9.71
C VAL A 385 -35.75 -2.40 -11.17
N SER A 386 -36.24 -3.21 -12.12
CA SER A 386 -36.24 -2.86 -13.56
C SER A 386 -37.65 -2.65 -14.13
N ASN A 387 -37.76 -1.77 -15.13
CA ASN A 387 -39.01 -1.44 -15.82
C ASN A 387 -39.48 -2.57 -16.75
N ASP A 388 -40.71 -2.42 -17.25
CA ASP A 388 -41.29 -3.26 -18.30
C ASP A 388 -40.62 -2.98 -19.65
N GLN A 389 -40.61 -3.99 -20.53
CA GLN A 389 -39.96 -3.91 -21.84
C GLN A 389 -40.83 -4.54 -22.93
N LEU A 390 -40.88 -3.88 -24.09
CA LEU A 390 -41.48 -4.40 -25.32
C LEU A 390 -40.36 -4.71 -26.31
N SER A 391 -40.36 -5.91 -26.86
CA SER A 391 -39.40 -6.34 -27.88
C SER A 391 -40.10 -7.08 -29.02
N ALA A 392 -39.50 -7.04 -30.21
CA ALA A 392 -40.00 -7.73 -31.38
C ALA A 392 -38.85 -8.32 -32.20
N GLY A 393 -39.12 -9.40 -32.92
CA GLY A 393 -38.14 -10.08 -33.76
C GLY A 393 -38.79 -10.75 -34.96
N VAL A 394 -38.03 -10.89 -36.04
CA VAL A 394 -38.40 -11.62 -37.25
C VAL A 394 -37.27 -12.55 -37.64
N GLY A 395 -37.59 -13.69 -38.25
CA GLY A 395 -36.61 -14.66 -38.71
C GLY A 395 -37.08 -15.38 -39.96
N ALA A 396 -36.13 -15.86 -40.77
CA ALA A 396 -36.39 -16.72 -41.91
C ALA A 396 -35.53 -17.98 -41.80
N GLN A 397 -36.06 -19.11 -42.23
CA GLN A 397 -35.37 -20.40 -42.20
C GLN A 397 -35.48 -21.06 -43.57
N TYR A 398 -34.38 -21.69 -43.99
CA TYR A 398 -34.31 -22.55 -45.16
C TYR A 398 -33.91 -23.98 -44.77
N ILE A 399 -34.60 -24.97 -45.32
CA ILE A 399 -34.33 -26.41 -45.11
C ILE A 399 -33.86 -26.99 -46.46
N PHE A 400 -32.69 -27.64 -46.47
CA PHE A 400 -32.05 -28.22 -47.67
C PHE A 400 -32.60 -29.61 -48.00
#